data_AF-A0A353R9E0-F1
#
_entry.id   AF-A0A353R9E0-F1
#
_cell.length_a   1.000
_cell.length_b   1.000
_cell.length_c   1.000
_cell.angle_alpha   90.00
_cell.angle_beta   90.00
_cell.angle_gamma   90.00
#
_symmetry.space_group_name_H-M   'P 1'
#
loop_
_entity.id
_entity.type
_entity.pdbx_description
1 polymer ?
#
loop_
_entity_poly.entity_id
_entity_poly.type
_entity_poly.pdbx_seq_one_letter_code
_entity_poly.pdbx_strand_id
1 'polypeptide(L)'
;MVEIQYKIHDEFAVEFKQRFLVRRKVQKNVFAVNTWFFIPNSLDINPQTYGKDQFYRDVKSNVRMITPVYILRDLSEVDAVPFRFLEQAFRDVASSPLRKNASEYIYQIKMVSVIIKSALRDHAKMILRGHPSDNTAWLCSQYAESAEAILSRYRKLKSIITVPTVPDELQ
;
A
#
# COMPACT_ATOMS: atom_id res chain seq x y z
N MET A 1 -8.50 21.92 -2.20
CA MET A 1 -8.12 21.67 -3.59
C MET A 1 -7.52 20.27 -3.67
N VAL A 2 -8.01 19.38 -4.54
CA VAL A 2 -7.41 18.04 -4.70
C VAL A 2 -6.12 18.24 -5.49
N GLU A 3 -4.98 17.96 -4.86
CA GLU A 3 -3.68 18.02 -5.53
C GLU A 3 -3.58 16.83 -6.50
N ILE A 4 -3.50 17.13 -7.80
CA ILE A 4 -3.36 16.12 -8.86
C ILE A 4 -1.87 16.01 -9.20
N GLN A 5 -1.28 14.86 -8.92
CA GLN A 5 0.07 14.55 -9.38
C GLN A 5 -0.02 13.84 -10.73
N TYR A 6 0.63 14.37 -11.75
CA TYR A 6 0.69 13.75 -13.07
C TYR A 6 2.11 13.29 -13.39
N LYS A 7 2.23 12.25 -14.22
CA LYS A 7 3.49 11.87 -14.85
C LYS A 7 3.24 11.15 -16.16
N ILE A 8 4.23 11.19 -17.04
CA ILE A 8 4.32 10.26 -18.17
C ILE A 8 4.64 8.89 -17.58
N HIS A 9 3.79 7.89 -17.84
CA HIS A 9 4.00 6.53 -17.37
C HIS A 9 4.95 5.79 -18.31
N ASP A 10 4.62 5.83 -19.59
CA ASP A 10 5.39 5.29 -20.72
C ASP A 10 5.01 6.05 -22.00
N GLU A 11 5.42 5.53 -23.16
CA GLU A 11 5.15 6.12 -24.48
C GLU A 11 3.65 6.20 -24.83
N PHE A 12 2.80 5.40 -24.19
CA PHE A 12 1.38 5.26 -24.53
C PHE A 12 0.43 5.69 -23.41
N ALA A 13 0.94 5.98 -22.22
CA ALA A 13 0.12 6.25 -21.05
C ALA A 13 0.63 7.44 -20.21
N VAL A 14 -0.34 8.23 -19.78
CA VAL A 14 -0.16 9.25 -18.73
C VAL A 14 -0.89 8.80 -17.47
N GLU A 15 -0.28 9.01 -16.30
CA GLU A 15 -0.83 8.58 -15.02
C GLU A 15 -1.17 9.79 -14.16
N PHE A 16 -2.42 9.84 -13.67
CA PHE A 16 -2.92 10.85 -12.75
C PHE A 16 -3.16 10.22 -11.38
N LYS A 17 -2.47 10.72 -10.36
CA LYS A 17 -2.63 10.31 -8.97
C LYS A 17 -3.39 11.37 -8.21
N GLN A 18 -4.47 10.94 -7.58
CA GLN A 18 -5.33 11.78 -6.76
C GLN A 18 -5.47 11.16 -5.38
N ARG A 19 -5.49 12.01 -4.35
CA ARG A 19 -5.68 11.59 -2.96
C ARG A 19 -7.11 11.84 -2.54
N PHE A 20 -7.74 10.81 -1.98
CA PHE A 20 -9.10 10.88 -1.46
C PHE A 20 -9.09 10.67 0.05
N LEU A 21 -9.78 11.54 0.80
CA LEU A 21 -9.96 11.35 2.23
C LEU A 21 -11.23 10.52 2.47
N VAL A 22 -11.05 9.32 3.02
CA VAL A 22 -12.14 8.39 3.31
C VAL A 22 -12.73 8.71 4.69
N ARG A 23 -14.05 8.88 4.77
CA ARG A 23 -14.78 9.00 6.04
C ARG A 23 -15.02 7.60 6.61
N ARG A 24 -14.51 7.35 7.83
CA ARG A 24 -14.62 6.03 8.50
C ARG A 24 -16.02 5.72 9.03
N LYS A 25 -16.84 6.74 9.31
CA LYS A 25 -18.18 6.59 9.91
C LYS A 25 -19.29 6.36 8.89
N VAL A 26 -18.97 6.22 7.61
CA VAL A 26 -19.96 5.99 6.55
C VAL A 26 -19.70 4.66 5.86
N GLN A 27 -20.77 3.95 5.51
CA GLN A 27 -20.67 2.64 4.86
C GLN A 27 -20.09 2.73 3.44
N LYS A 28 -20.38 3.82 2.72
CA LYS A 28 -19.92 4.04 1.35
C LYS A 28 -19.35 5.44 1.23
N ASN A 29 -18.16 5.53 0.65
CA ASN A 29 -17.57 6.79 0.23
C ASN A 29 -17.75 6.92 -1.28
N VAL A 30 -18.35 8.03 -1.73
CA VAL A 30 -18.52 8.34 -3.15
C VAL A 30 -17.65 9.55 -3.46
N PHE A 31 -16.77 9.40 -4.44
CA PHE A 31 -15.91 10.46 -4.94
C PHE A 31 -16.25 10.71 -6.39
N ALA A 32 -16.49 11.98 -6.75
CA ALA A 32 -16.68 12.41 -8.11
C ALA A 32 -15.53 13.35 -8.49
N VAL A 33 -14.98 13.13 -9.69
CA VAL A 33 -13.89 13.93 -10.22
C VAL A 33 -14.30 14.42 -11.60
N ASN A 34 -14.27 15.72 -11.80
CA ASN A 34 -14.38 16.33 -13.11
C ASN A 34 -12.96 16.68 -13.58
N THR A 35 -12.61 16.27 -14.80
CA THR A 35 -11.27 16.48 -15.37
C THR A 35 -11.42 17.02 -16.78
N TRP A 36 -10.64 18.04 -17.11
CA TRP A 36 -10.58 18.62 -18.44
C TRP A 36 -9.14 18.49 -18.95
N PHE A 37 -9.01 18.08 -20.21
CA PHE A 37 -7.73 17.97 -20.89
C PHE A 37 -7.64 19.05 -21.96
N PHE A 38 -6.50 19.74 -22.02
CA PHE A 38 -6.15 20.58 -23.15
C PHE A 38 -5.14 19.81 -23.99
N ILE A 39 -5.54 19.40 -25.19
CA ILE A 39 -4.73 18.58 -26.08
C ILE A 39 -4.40 19.38 -27.35
N PRO A 40 -3.12 19.55 -27.71
CA PRO A 40 -2.75 20.20 -28.96
C PRO A 40 -3.29 19.46 -30.18
N ASN A 41 -3.78 20.20 -31.18
CA ASN A 41 -4.27 19.64 -32.44
C ASN A 41 -3.23 18.80 -33.19
N SER A 42 -1.93 19.03 -32.95
CA SER A 42 -0.83 18.27 -33.56
C SER A 42 -0.77 16.80 -33.13
N LEU A 43 -1.44 16.43 -32.03
CA LEU A 43 -1.52 15.04 -31.57
C LEU A 43 -2.70 14.28 -32.23
N ASP A 44 -3.54 14.97 -33.00
CA ASP A 44 -4.72 14.42 -33.68
C ASP A 44 -5.64 13.62 -32.75
N ILE A 45 -5.77 14.04 -31.49
CA ILE A 45 -6.72 13.49 -30.52
C ILE A 45 -7.93 14.41 -30.46
N ASN A 46 -9.03 13.99 -31.08
CA ASN A 46 -10.28 14.74 -31.15
C ASN A 46 -11.48 13.77 -31.11
N PRO A 47 -12.73 14.24 -30.97
CA PRO A 47 -13.90 13.35 -30.91
C PRO A 47 -14.09 12.43 -32.11
N GLN A 48 -13.51 12.75 -33.28
CA GLN A 48 -13.57 11.94 -34.50
C GLN A 48 -12.52 10.83 -34.51
N THR A 49 -11.32 11.07 -34.00
CA THR A 49 -10.20 10.12 -33.97
C THR A 49 -10.08 9.34 -32.67
N TYR A 50 -10.58 9.91 -31.56
CA TYR A 50 -10.56 9.34 -30.21
C TYR A 50 -11.86 9.69 -29.48
N GLY A 51 -12.91 8.95 -29.82
CA GLY A 51 -14.25 9.15 -29.28
C GLY A 51 -14.39 8.76 -27.80
N LYS A 52 -15.53 9.15 -27.22
CA LYS A 52 -15.87 8.90 -25.81
C LYS A 52 -15.76 7.42 -25.40
N ASP A 53 -16.27 6.52 -26.23
CA ASP A 53 -16.27 5.08 -25.91
C ASP A 53 -14.87 4.48 -25.91
N GLN A 54 -13.96 5.02 -26.72
CA GLN A 54 -12.57 4.61 -26.72
C GLN A 54 -11.84 5.19 -25.51
N PHE A 55 -12.06 6.47 -25.19
CA PHE A 55 -11.53 7.09 -23.98
C PHE A 55 -11.87 6.27 -22.73
N TYR A 56 -13.14 5.96 -22.48
CA TYR A 56 -13.53 5.21 -21.27
C TYR A 56 -13.10 3.75 -21.27
N ARG A 57 -12.82 3.17 -22.44
CA ARG A 57 -12.25 1.81 -22.55
C ARG A 57 -10.78 1.79 -22.13
N ASP A 58 -10.04 2.84 -22.47
CA ASP A 58 -8.59 2.91 -22.20
C ASP A 58 -8.28 3.45 -20.80
N VAL A 59 -9.23 4.15 -20.17
CA VAL A 59 -9.07 4.64 -18.80
C VAL A 59 -9.04 3.47 -17.81
N LYS A 60 -7.88 3.27 -17.19
CA LYS A 60 -7.67 2.29 -16.11
C LYS A 60 -7.70 2.96 -14.74
N SER A 61 -8.76 2.71 -13.98
CA SER A 61 -8.89 3.22 -12.60
C SER A 61 -8.34 2.23 -11.59
N ASN A 62 -7.22 2.57 -10.97
CA ASN A 62 -6.63 1.79 -9.88
C ASN A 62 -6.81 2.51 -8.54
N VAL A 63 -7.41 1.81 -7.57
CA VAL A 63 -7.57 2.33 -6.20
C VAL A 63 -6.62 1.59 -5.28
N ARG A 64 -5.87 2.34 -4.47
CA ARG A 64 -5.02 1.78 -3.42
C ARG A 64 -5.07 2.64 -2.17
N MET A 65 -4.82 2.01 -1.03
CA MET A 65 -4.53 2.74 0.20
C MET A 65 -3.25 3.55 0.05
N ILE A 66 -3.22 4.71 0.70
CA ILE A 66 -1.97 5.47 0.88
C ILE A 66 -1.12 4.70 1.88
N THR A 67 0.00 4.18 1.40
CA THR A 67 0.98 3.51 2.22
C THR A 67 1.95 4.54 2.79
N PRO A 68 2.07 4.67 4.11
CA PRO A 68 3.15 5.46 4.71
C PRO A 68 4.51 4.86 4.32
N VAL A 69 5.51 5.73 4.17
CA VAL A 69 6.88 5.31 3.83
C VAL A 69 7.61 4.95 5.12
N TYR A 70 8.20 3.77 5.15
CA TYR A 70 9.01 3.26 6.26
C TYR A 70 10.34 2.74 5.72
N ILE A 71 11.40 2.95 6.48
CA ILE A 71 12.70 2.33 6.24
C ILE A 71 12.62 0.88 6.76
N LEU A 72 13.21 -0.07 6.02
CA LEU A 72 13.14 -1.49 6.38
C LEU A 72 13.72 -1.78 7.78
N ARG A 73 14.82 -1.11 8.13
CA ARG A 73 15.47 -1.22 9.44
C ARG A 73 14.58 -0.73 10.57
N ASP A 74 13.97 0.44 10.43
CA ASP A 74 13.06 0.98 11.46
C ASP A 74 11.83 0.06 11.65
N LEU A 75 11.44 -0.67 10.61
CA LEU A 75 10.34 -1.63 10.66
C LEU A 75 10.73 -2.94 11.37
N SER A 76 12.02 -3.28 11.45
CA SER A 76 12.50 -4.45 12.20
C SER A 76 12.68 -4.17 13.69
N GLU A 77 12.63 -2.91 14.12
CA GLU A 77 12.68 -2.53 15.53
C GLU A 77 11.45 -3.01 16.32
N VAL A 78 11.64 -3.27 17.62
CA VAL A 78 10.59 -3.78 18.52
C VAL A 78 9.41 -2.82 18.63
N ASP A 79 9.63 -1.51 18.58
CA ASP A 79 8.57 -0.51 18.77
C ASP A 79 8.01 0.07 17.46
N ALA A 80 8.30 -0.58 16.33
CA ALA A 80 7.79 -0.18 15.02
C ALA A 80 6.27 0.05 15.05
N VAL A 81 5.88 1.31 14.80
CA VAL A 81 4.49 1.79 14.89
C VAL A 81 3.48 0.90 14.15
N PRO A 82 3.75 0.43 12.90
CA PRO A 82 2.80 -0.42 12.18
C PRO A 82 2.50 -1.74 12.92
N PHE A 83 3.51 -2.32 13.56
CA PHE A 83 3.32 -3.56 14.32
C PHE A 83 2.59 -3.35 15.64
N ARG A 84 2.71 -2.18 16.28
CA ARG A 84 1.91 -1.88 17.48
C ARG A 84 0.42 -1.84 17.17
N PHE A 85 0.04 -1.19 16.06
CA PHE A 85 -1.36 -1.16 15.61
C PHE A 85 -1.85 -2.55 15.20
N LEU A 86 -1.01 -3.32 14.52
CA LEU A 86 -1.32 -4.69 14.13
C LEU A 86 -1.57 -5.58 15.35
N GLU A 87 -0.65 -5.58 16.32
CA GLU A 87 -0.76 -6.38 17.53
C GLU A 87 -2.02 -6.01 18.34
N GLN A 88 -2.34 -4.72 18.46
CA GLN A 88 -3.58 -4.30 19.09
C GLN A 88 -4.80 -4.86 18.36
N ALA A 89 -4.83 -4.82 17.02
CA ALA A 89 -5.95 -5.36 16.26
C ALA A 89 -6.09 -6.89 16.40
N PHE A 90 -4.97 -7.62 16.52
CA PHE A 90 -4.98 -9.05 16.85
C PHE A 90 -5.58 -9.29 18.25
N ARG A 91 -5.22 -8.50 19.26
CA ARG A 91 -5.77 -8.61 20.62
C ARG A 91 -7.26 -8.25 20.68
N ASP A 92 -7.66 -7.21 19.94
CA ASP A 92 -9.05 -6.75 19.89
C ASP A 92 -9.98 -7.79 19.25
N VAL A 93 -9.54 -8.45 18.17
CA VAL A 93 -10.33 -9.53 17.54
C VAL A 93 -10.33 -10.81 18.39
N ALA A 94 -9.21 -11.14 19.04
CA ALA A 94 -9.11 -12.30 19.93
C ALA A 94 -10.03 -12.19 21.16
N SER A 95 -10.12 -10.99 21.74
CA SER A 95 -10.98 -10.71 22.89
C SER A 95 -12.45 -10.56 22.49
N SER A 96 -12.73 -9.97 21.34
CA SER A 96 -14.09 -9.71 20.88
C SER A 96 -14.16 -9.78 19.35
N PRO A 97 -14.59 -10.91 18.75
CA PRO A 97 -14.62 -11.13 17.30
C PRO A 97 -15.81 -10.43 16.62
N LEU A 98 -16.12 -9.20 17.04
CA LEU A 98 -17.16 -8.39 16.44
C LEU A 98 -16.76 -7.97 15.03
N ARG A 99 -17.75 -7.78 14.15
CA ARG A 99 -17.55 -7.33 12.76
C ARG A 99 -16.62 -6.12 12.63
N LYS A 100 -16.71 -5.17 13.59
CA LYS A 100 -15.83 -3.99 13.64
C LYS A 100 -14.36 -4.38 13.86
N ASN A 101 -14.09 -5.23 14.84
CA ASN A 101 -12.74 -5.67 15.18
C ASN A 101 -12.15 -6.56 14.08
N ALA A 102 -12.95 -7.45 13.49
CA ALA A 102 -12.56 -8.22 12.32
C ALA A 102 -12.19 -7.32 11.12
N SER A 103 -12.97 -6.25 10.89
CA SER A 103 -12.67 -5.29 9.80
C SER A 103 -11.38 -4.51 10.05
N GLU A 104 -11.12 -4.08 11.29
CA GLU A 104 -9.89 -3.40 11.67
C GLU A 104 -8.68 -4.34 11.59
N TYR A 105 -8.82 -5.58 12.07
CA TYR A 105 -7.82 -6.64 11.96
C TYR A 105 -7.39 -6.88 10.50
N ILE A 106 -8.36 -7.11 9.60
CA ILE A 106 -8.09 -7.28 8.16
C ILE A 106 -7.43 -6.03 7.58
N TYR A 107 -7.87 -4.84 7.98
CA TYR A 107 -7.29 -3.58 7.53
C TYR A 107 -5.82 -3.44 7.95
N GLN A 108 -5.50 -3.72 9.22
CA GLN A 108 -4.14 -3.63 9.74
C GLN A 108 -3.20 -4.66 9.09
N ILE A 109 -3.66 -5.89 8.85
CA ILE A 109 -2.87 -6.90 8.10
C ILE A 109 -2.54 -6.39 6.70
N LYS A 110 -3.53 -5.87 5.97
CA LYS A 110 -3.34 -5.33 4.62
C LYS A 110 -2.37 -4.14 4.65
N MET A 111 -2.53 -3.25 5.63
CA MET A 111 -1.67 -2.08 5.79
C MET A 111 -0.21 -2.47 6.02
N VAL A 112 0.06 -3.32 7.01
CA VAL A 112 1.42 -3.78 7.32
C VAL A 112 2.04 -4.55 6.15
N SER A 113 1.26 -5.40 5.47
CA SER A 113 1.74 -6.13 4.29
C SER A 113 2.20 -5.21 3.16
N VAL A 114 1.45 -4.12 2.89
CA VAL A 114 1.84 -3.15 1.86
C VAL A 114 3.02 -2.29 2.31
N ILE A 115 3.13 -1.96 3.60
CA ILE A 115 4.29 -1.26 4.18
C ILE A 115 5.55 -2.11 4.01
N ILE A 116 5.52 -3.37 4.44
CA ILE A 116 6.65 -4.32 4.33
C ILE A 116 7.07 -4.46 2.86
N LYS A 117 6.11 -4.71 1.95
CA LYS A 117 6.38 -4.81 0.51
C LYS A 117 7.10 -3.56 -0.02
N SER A 118 6.66 -2.37 0.37
CA SER A 118 7.25 -1.11 -0.11
C SER A 118 8.65 -0.92 0.46
N ALA A 119 8.84 -1.15 1.77
CA ALA A 119 10.13 -1.02 2.44
C ALA A 119 11.18 -1.99 1.87
N LEU A 120 10.80 -3.25 1.63
CA LEU A 120 11.67 -4.25 0.99
C LEU A 120 12.08 -3.81 -0.41
N ARG A 121 11.11 -3.41 -1.25
CA ARG A 121 11.39 -2.96 -2.61
C ARG A 121 12.33 -1.76 -2.63
N ASP A 122 12.10 -0.78 -1.76
CA ASP A 122 12.83 0.47 -1.77
C ASP A 122 14.27 0.27 -1.23
N HIS A 123 14.45 -0.59 -0.22
CA HIS A 123 15.76 -1.02 0.25
C HIS A 123 16.52 -1.81 -0.83
N ALA A 124 15.87 -2.76 -1.51
CA ALA A 124 16.49 -3.50 -2.61
C ALA A 124 16.93 -2.57 -3.76
N LYS A 125 16.10 -1.58 -4.12
CA LYS A 125 16.46 -0.56 -5.12
C LYS A 125 17.66 0.28 -4.69
N MET A 126 17.78 0.61 -3.40
CA MET A 126 18.94 1.34 -2.87
C MET A 126 20.22 0.53 -3.07
N ILE A 127 20.19 -0.77 -2.75
CA ILE A 127 21.34 -1.68 -2.94
C ILE A 127 21.72 -1.75 -4.43
N LEU A 128 20.74 -1.97 -5.32
CA LEU A 128 20.98 -2.10 -6.76
C LEU A 128 21.47 -0.80 -7.44
N ARG A 129 21.13 0.37 -6.88
CA ARG A 129 21.59 1.67 -7.40
C ARG A 129 22.96 2.08 -6.86
N GLY A 130 23.39 1.49 -5.74
CA GLY A 130 24.72 1.72 -5.19
C GLY A 130 25.77 1.31 -6.21
N HIS A 131 26.82 2.13 -6.38
CA HIS A 131 28.00 1.68 -7.13
C HIS A 131 28.66 0.53 -6.35
N PRO A 132 29.33 -0.41 -7.03
CA PRO A 132 30.03 -1.50 -6.36
C PRO A 132 31.03 -0.90 -5.38
N SER A 133 30.70 -1.01 -4.10
CA SER A 133 31.55 -0.64 -2.98
C SER A 133 31.66 -1.86 -2.08
N ASP A 134 32.72 -1.90 -1.27
CA ASP A 134 32.99 -2.96 -0.30
C ASP A 134 31.82 -3.19 0.70
N ASN A 135 30.87 -2.25 0.77
CA ASN A 135 29.70 -2.31 1.65
C ASN A 135 28.50 -3.08 1.08
N THR A 136 28.54 -3.55 -0.18
CA THR A 136 27.40 -4.24 -0.80
C THR A 136 27.01 -5.51 -0.04
N ALA A 137 28.00 -6.29 0.40
CA ALA A 137 27.77 -7.49 1.19
C ALA A 137 27.08 -7.16 2.53
N TRP A 138 27.56 -6.13 3.23
CA TRP A 138 26.95 -5.66 4.48
C TRP A 138 25.50 -5.22 4.29
N LEU A 139 25.21 -4.47 3.21
CA LEU A 139 23.85 -4.04 2.90
C LEU A 139 22.90 -5.22 2.63
N CYS A 140 23.37 -6.24 1.90
CA CYS A 140 22.61 -7.47 1.68
C CYS A 140 22.33 -8.23 2.98
N SER A 141 23.32 -8.33 3.88
CA SER A 141 23.13 -8.94 5.20
C SER A 141 22.09 -8.17 6.03
N GLN A 142 22.21 -6.84 6.10
CA GLN A 142 21.23 -5.99 6.80
C GLN A 142 19.81 -6.10 6.23
N TYR A 143 19.69 -6.23 4.91
CA TYR A 143 18.40 -6.49 4.26
C TYR A 143 17.79 -7.82 4.71
N ALA A 144 18.59 -8.89 4.70
CA ALA A 144 18.14 -10.24 5.09
C ALA A 144 17.76 -10.30 6.58
N GLU A 145 18.61 -9.76 7.46
CA GLU A 145 18.35 -9.69 8.91
C GLU A 145 17.06 -8.93 9.22
N SER A 146 16.86 -7.77 8.58
CA SER A 146 15.64 -6.98 8.78
C SER A 146 14.39 -7.74 8.30
N ALA A 147 14.46 -8.40 7.14
CA ALA A 147 13.36 -9.18 6.60
C ALA A 147 13.01 -10.38 7.51
N GLU A 148 14.02 -11.08 8.02
CA GLU A 148 13.85 -12.20 8.95
C GLU A 148 13.23 -11.74 10.28
N ALA A 149 13.70 -10.64 10.85
CA ALA A 149 13.16 -10.07 12.07
C ALA A 149 11.67 -9.70 11.92
N ILE A 150 11.31 -9.03 10.81
CA ILE A 150 9.93 -8.67 10.46
C ILE A 150 9.06 -9.92 10.32
N LEU A 151 9.54 -10.95 9.61
CA LEU A 151 8.82 -12.19 9.38
C LEU A 151 8.59 -12.96 10.69
N SER A 152 9.63 -13.08 11.52
CA SER A 152 9.56 -13.71 12.84
C SER A 152 8.54 -13.01 13.72
N ARG A 153 8.57 -11.67 13.76
CA ARG A 153 7.60 -10.86 14.50
C ARG A 153 6.18 -11.07 14.02
N TYR A 154 5.94 -11.03 12.70
CA TYR A 154 4.61 -11.26 12.14
C TYR A 154 4.07 -12.64 12.50
N ARG A 155 4.91 -13.69 12.39
CA ARG A 155 4.52 -15.07 12.72
C ARG A 155 4.18 -15.25 14.20
N LYS A 156 4.87 -14.56 15.12
CA LYS A 156 4.57 -14.60 16.55
C LYS A 156 3.14 -14.12 16.88
N LEU A 157 2.58 -13.21 16.08
CA LEU A 157 1.21 -12.72 16.28
C LEU A 157 0.14 -13.82 16.13
N LYS A 158 0.44 -14.91 15.41
CA LYS A 158 -0.49 -16.05 15.29
C LYS A 158 -0.91 -16.59 16.65
N SER A 159 0.00 -16.62 17.63
CA SER A 159 -0.30 -17.08 18.99
C SER A 159 -1.41 -16.29 19.69
N ILE A 160 -1.64 -15.04 19.29
CA ILE A 160 -2.68 -14.17 19.88
C ILE A 160 -4.07 -14.58 19.39
N ILE A 161 -4.19 -15.03 18.13
CA ILE A 161 -5.49 -15.32 17.50
C ILE A 161 -5.88 -16.80 17.55
N THR A 162 -4.93 -17.70 17.84
CA THR A 162 -5.19 -19.12 18.08
C THR A 162 -5.89 -19.31 19.44
N VAL A 163 -7.14 -18.88 19.54
CA VAL A 163 -7.98 -18.98 20.74
C VAL A 163 -9.39 -19.45 20.35
N PRO A 164 -10.11 -20.19 21.22
CA PRO A 164 -11.44 -20.73 20.89
C PRO A 164 -12.50 -19.65 20.61
N THR A 165 -12.26 -18.42 21.04
CA THR A 165 -13.19 -17.29 20.88
C THR A 165 -13.20 -16.73 19.47
N VAL A 166 -12.23 -17.06 18.61
CA VAL A 166 -12.12 -16.52 17.25
C VAL A 166 -12.60 -17.56 16.23
N PRO A 167 -13.52 -17.22 15.32
CA PRO A 167 -13.96 -18.10 14.24
C PRO A 167 -12.81 -18.56 13.34
N ASP A 168 -12.87 -19.79 12.84
CA ASP A 168 -11.86 -20.39 11.95
C ASP A 168 -11.60 -19.55 10.69
N GLU A 169 -12.59 -18.80 10.20
CA GLU A 169 -12.46 -17.91 9.04
C GLU A 169 -11.47 -16.75 9.26
N LEU A 170 -11.18 -16.40 10.51
CA LEU A 170 -10.27 -15.31 10.88
C LEU A 170 -8.88 -15.81 11.34
N GLN A 171 -8.70 -17.12 11.49
CA GLN A 171 -7.44 -17.78 11.92
C GLN A 171 -6.55 -18.18 10.73
#